data_AF-A0A6N7HL99-F1
#
_entry.id   AF-A0A6N7HL99-F1
#
_cell.length_a   1.000
_cell.length_b   1.000
_cell.length_c   1.000
_cell.angle_alpha   90.00
_cell.angle_beta   90.00
_cell.angle_gamma   90.00
#
_symmetry.space_group_name_H-M   'P 1'
#
loop_
_entity.id
_entity.type
_entity.pdbx_description
1 polymer ?
#
loop_
_entity_poly.entity_id
_entity_poly.type
_entity_poly.pdbx_seq_one_letter_code
_entity_poly.pdbx_strand_id
1 'polypeptide(L)' 'MVVELFEPQVAVTPSVAGIRDSKQPDGGVLLAGFPAWDAFRVAVKRADLDLP' A
#
# COMPACT_ATOMS: atom_id res chain seq x y z
N MET A 1 8.40 -22.84 8.22
CA MET A 1 9.32 -21.76 7.80
C MET A 1 8.46 -20.60 7.33
N VAL A 2 8.18 -19.65 8.21
CA VAL A 2 7.43 -18.44 7.85
C VAL A 2 8.46 -17.47 7.32
N VAL A 3 8.43 -17.24 6.01
CA VAL A 3 9.17 -16.12 5.42
C VAL A 3 8.32 -14.89 5.75
N GLU A 4 8.72 -14.13 6.77
CA GLU A 4 8.13 -12.82 7.03
C GLU A 4 8.53 -11.89 5.88
N LEU A 5 7.70 -11.84 4.84
CA LEU A 5 7.75 -10.77 3.87
C LEU A 5 7.31 -9.51 4.59
N PHE A 6 8.22 -8.53 4.68
CA PHE A 6 7.98 -7.21 5.22
C PHE A 6 6.94 -6.46 4.38
N GLU A 7 5.65 -6.78 4.53
CA GLU A 7 4.58 -6.13 3.78
C GLU A 7 3.99 -4.96 4.59
N PRO A 8 3.73 -3.80 3.94
CA PRO A 8 2.96 -2.73 4.56
C PRO A 8 1.56 -3.24 4.88
N GLN A 9 1.00 -2.81 6.01
CA GLN A 9 -0.37 -3.14 6.36
C GLN A 9 -1.32 -2.23 5.60
N VAL A 10 -2.19 -2.83 4.78
CA VAL A 10 -3.17 -2.11 3.97
C VAL A 10 -4.58 -2.50 4.41
N ALA A 11 -5.40 -1.50 4.72
CA ALA A 11 -6.83 -1.64 4.96
C ALA A 11 -7.61 -0.89 3.87
N VAL A 12 -8.68 -1.50 3.34
CA VAL A 12 -9.46 -0.92 2.24
C VAL A 12 -10.94 -0.85 2.57
N THR A 13 -11.56 0.24 2.14
CA THR A 13 -13.01 0.45 2.02
C THR A 13 -13.31 0.80 0.56
N PRO A 14 -14.59 0.80 0.13
CA PRO A 14 -14.94 1.23 -1.22
C PRO A 14 -14.51 2.68 -1.57
N SER A 15 -14.29 3.52 -0.55
CA SER A 15 -13.96 4.95 -0.75
C SER A 15 -12.49 5.27 -0.51
N VAL A 16 -11.81 4.54 0.39
CA VAL A 16 -10.47 4.88 0.89
C VAL A 16 -9.62 3.62 1.12
N ALA A 17 -8.34 3.72 0.79
CA ALA A 17 -7.28 2.81 1.23
C ALA A 17 -6.40 3.51 2.29
N GLY A 18 -6.15 2.82 3.40
CA GLY A 18 -5.20 3.23 4.43
C GLY A 18 -3.97 2.33 4.42
N ILE A 19 -2.79 2.94 4.42
CA ILE A 19 -1.50 2.24 4.36
C ILE A 19 -0.71 2.64 5.60
N ARG A 20 -0.24 1.64 6.35
CA ARG A 20 0.59 1.81 7.55
C ARG A 20 1.84 0.96 7.46
N ASP A 21 2.95 1.49 7.98
CA ASP A 21 4.16 0.71 8.23
C ASP A 21 3.89 -0.33 9.32
N SER A 22 4.02 -1.62 8.98
CA SER A 22 3.81 -2.73 9.92
C SER A 22 4.80 -2.72 11.09
N LYS A 23 5.94 -2.03 10.96
CA LYS A 23 6.95 -1.86 12.02
C LYS A 23 6.65 -0.68 12.95
N GLN A 24 5.73 0.20 12.57
CA GLN A 24 5.33 1.37 13.35
C GLN A 24 3.81 1.36 13.52
N PRO A 25 3.27 0.47 14.37
CA PRO A 25 1.83 0.34 14.55
C PRO A 25 1.18 1.64 15.06
N ASP A 26 1.92 2.44 15.81
CA ASP A 26 1.48 3.76 16.32
C ASP A 26 1.89 4.92 15.39
N GLY A 27 2.49 4.61 14.25
CA GLY A 27 2.90 5.59 13.25
C GLY A 27 1.74 6.16 12.44
N GLY A 28 2.05 7.16 11.61
CA GLY A 28 1.09 7.78 10.71
C GLY A 28 0.52 6.79 9.68
N VAL A 29 -0.72 7.03 9.27
CA VAL A 29 -1.40 6.28 8.21
C VAL A 29 -1.50 7.17 6.97
N LEU A 30 -1.04 6.66 5.84
CA LEU A 30 -1.26 7.32 4.54
C LEU A 30 -2.65 6.93 4.04
N LEU A 31 -3.46 7.94 3.70
CA LEU A 31 -4.80 7.75 3.15
C LEU A 31 -4.82 8.12 1.68
N ALA A 32 -5.38 7.25 0.85
CA ALA A 32 -5.62 7.48 -0.56
C ALA A 32 -7.08 7.15 -0.91
N GLY A 33 -7.68 7.90 -1.84
CA GLY A 33 -8.96 7.51 -2.41
C GLY A 33 -8.84 6.15 -3.10
N PHE A 34 -9.83 5.27 -2.93
CA PHE A 34 -9.77 3.90 -3.45
C PHE A 34 -9.49 3.83 -4.96
N PRO A 35 -10.08 4.69 -5.83
CA PRO A 35 -9.75 4.68 -7.26
C PRO A 35 -8.28 5.02 -7.55
N ALA A 36 -7.69 5.96 -6.79
CA ALA A 36 -6.29 6.33 -6.96
C ALA A 36 -5.35 5.23 -6.46
N TRP A 37 -5.71 4.57 -5.36
CA TRP A 37 -4.98 3.40 -4.85
C TRP A 37 -4.96 2.25 -5.84
N ASP A 38 -6.10 1.93 -6.46
CA ASP A 38 -6.17 0.87 -7.46
C ASP A 38 -5.34 1.19 -8.71
N ALA A 39 -5.43 2.42 -9.22
CA ALA A 39 -4.61 2.89 -10.33
C ALA A 39 -3.11 2.79 -10.02
N PHE A 40 -2.70 3.19 -8.81
CA PHE A 40 -1.31 3.05 -8.35
C PHE A 40 -0.84 1.59 -8.36
N ARG A 41 -1.64 0.66 -7.82
CA ARG A 41 -1.29 -0.77 -7.82
C ARG A 41 -1.14 -1.34 -9.22
N VAL A 42 -1.96 -0.90 -10.17
CA VAL A 42 -1.85 -1.30 -11.57
C VAL A 42 -0.54 -0.78 -12.17
N ALA A 43 -0.19 0.49 -11.93
CA ALA A 43 1.04 1.09 -12.42
C ALA A 43 2.30 0.41 -11.86
N VAL A 44 2.33 0.13 -10.55
CA VAL A 44 3.42 -0.65 -9.92
C VAL A 44 3.57 -2.03 -10.54
N LYS A 45 2.46 -2.76 -10.76
CA LYS A 45 2.51 -4.10 -11.38
C LYS A 45 3.03 -4.09 -12.81
N ARG A 46 2.91 -2.96 -13.50
CA ARG A 46 3.42 -2.76 -14.86
C ARG A 46 4.86 -2.29 -14.89
N ALA A 47 5.49 -2.07 -13.73
CA ALA A 47 6.79 -1.40 -13.59
C ALA A 47 6.80 0.03 -14.17
N ASP A 48 5.63 0.67 -14.28
CA ASP A 48 5.51 2.04 -14.82
C ASP A 48 6.11 3.09 -13.88
N LEU A 49 6.33 2.74 -12.61
CA LEU A 49 6.83 3.62 -11.55
C LEU A 49 8.23 3.23 -11.07
N ASP A 50 8.87 2.27 -11.72
CA ASP A 50 10.24 1.87 -11.37
C ASP A 50 11.19 3.00 -11.79
N LEU A 51 12.03 3.44 -10.85
CA LEU A 51 13.11 4.38 -11.15
C LEU A 51 14.20 3.66 -11.97
N PRO A 52 14.87 4.35 -12.91
CA PRO A 52 15.92 3.77 -13.74
C PRO A 52 17.13 3.25 -12.94
#